data_AF-A0A251US84-F1
#
_entry.id   AF-A0A251US84-F1
#
_cell.length_a   1.000
_cell.length_b   1.000
_cell.length_c   1.000
_cell.angle_alpha   90.00
_cell.angle_beta   90.00
_cell.angle_gamma   90.00
#
_symmetry.space_group_name_H-M   'P 1'
#
loop_
_entity.id
_entity.type
_entity.pdbx_description
1 polymer ?
#
loop_
_entity_poly.entity_id
_entity_poly.type
_entity_poly.pdbx_seq_one_letter_code
_entity_poly.pdbx_strand_id
1 'polypeptide(L)'
;MLSRYGLGRNQIVWADPLRFDPDRHLCGEGKQVVLSDDELRLISFSTGIRRCPGITLGITMTTMLLARIVQGFVWEASGNERSIQLAENHNDLCMAKPLVAIAKS
;
A
#
# COMPACT_ATOMS: atom_id res chain seq x y z
N MET A 1 16.18 12.66 10.40
CA MET A 1 15.69 11.75 9.33
C MET A 1 14.19 11.58 9.50
N LEU A 2 13.42 11.62 8.41
CA LEU A 2 11.96 11.44 8.47
C LEU A 2 11.63 9.94 8.33
N SER A 3 10.82 9.39 9.22
CA SER A 3 10.44 7.97 9.20
C SER A 3 9.22 7.74 8.31
N ARG A 4 9.41 7.08 7.15
CA ARG A 4 8.30 6.66 6.27
C ARG A 4 7.31 5.75 7.00
N TYR A 5 7.85 4.80 7.78
CA TYR A 5 7.08 3.87 8.60
C TYR A 5 6.23 4.59 9.66
N GLY A 6 6.80 5.63 10.30
CA GLY A 6 6.13 6.39 11.36
C GLY A 6 5.04 7.32 10.82
N LEU A 7 5.25 7.95 9.65
CA LEU A 7 4.25 8.84 9.04
C LEU A 7 2.94 8.13 8.74
N GLY A 8 3.00 6.95 8.12
CA GLY A 8 1.81 6.15 7.81
C GLY A 8 1.10 5.60 9.06
N ARG A 9 1.76 5.64 10.24
CA ARG A 9 1.21 5.16 11.51
C ARG A 9 0.88 6.25 12.52
N ASN A 10 0.99 7.51 12.13
CA ASN A 10 0.75 8.63 13.04
C ASN A 10 -0.75 8.77 13.36
N GLN A 11 -1.13 8.49 14.61
CA GLN A 11 -2.52 8.58 15.11
C GLN A 11 -3.08 10.01 15.12
N ILE A 12 -2.23 11.03 15.10
CA ILE A 12 -2.66 12.44 15.01
C ILE A 12 -3.16 12.76 13.61
N VAL A 13 -2.61 12.09 12.60
CA VAL A 13 -2.88 12.34 11.18
C VAL A 13 -3.91 11.37 10.62
N TRP A 14 -3.84 10.10 11.03
CA TRP A 14 -4.67 9.01 10.51
C TRP A 14 -5.56 8.44 11.62
N ALA A 15 -6.87 8.36 11.37
CA ALA A 15 -7.78 7.58 12.19
C ALA A 15 -7.52 6.08 11.99
N ASP A 16 -7.37 5.31 13.07
CA ASP A 16 -7.03 3.88 13.04
C ASP A 16 -5.87 3.54 12.08
N PRO A 17 -4.66 4.06 12.30
CA PRO A 17 -3.54 3.95 11.35
C PRO A 17 -3.07 2.52 11.07
N LEU A 18 -3.40 1.58 11.96
CA LEU A 18 -3.02 0.17 11.83
C LEU A 18 -4.05 -0.64 11.04
N ARG A 19 -5.23 -0.08 10.77
CA ARG A 19 -6.27 -0.73 9.98
C ARG A 19 -5.99 -0.50 8.50
N PHE A 20 -5.98 -1.57 7.71
CA PHE A 20 -6.02 -1.44 6.26
C PHE A 20 -7.40 -0.95 5.83
N ASP A 21 -7.45 0.27 5.32
CA ASP A 21 -8.68 0.95 4.90
C ASP A 21 -8.36 1.85 3.71
N PRO A 22 -8.55 1.38 2.46
CA PRO A 22 -8.24 2.14 1.27
C PRO A 22 -9.16 3.35 1.06
N ASP A 23 -10.37 3.32 1.63
CA ASP A 23 -11.39 4.34 1.41
C ASP A 23 -11.00 5.69 2.03
N ARG A 24 -10.10 5.70 3.03
CA ARG A 24 -9.54 6.94 3.61
C ARG A 24 -8.82 7.83 2.60
N HIS A 25 -8.43 7.30 1.45
CA HIS A 25 -7.78 8.03 0.37
C HIS A 25 -8.77 8.51 -0.72
N LEU A 26 -10.04 8.12 -0.62
CA LEU A 26 -11.09 8.53 -1.55
C LEU A 26 -11.69 9.87 -1.09
N CYS A 27 -11.24 10.97 -1.68
CA CYS A 27 -11.68 12.31 -1.31
C CYS A 27 -13.01 12.71 -2.00
N GLY A 28 -14.12 12.06 -1.68
CA GLY A 28 -15.44 12.37 -2.25
C GLY A 28 -15.61 12.01 -3.73
N GLU A 29 -16.84 12.10 -4.25
CA GLU A 29 -17.16 11.68 -5.62
C GLU A 29 -16.32 12.44 -6.66
N GLY A 30 -15.58 11.69 -7.48
CA GLY A 30 -14.86 12.22 -8.64
C GLY A 30 -13.43 12.72 -8.40
N LYS A 31 -12.89 12.71 -7.16
CA LYS A 31 -11.48 13.06 -6.95
C LYS A 31 -10.56 11.87 -7.23
N GLN A 32 -9.49 12.12 -7.99
CA GLN A 32 -8.44 11.12 -8.21
C GLN A 32 -7.64 10.90 -6.93
N VAL A 33 -7.28 9.64 -6.68
CA VAL A 33 -6.30 9.28 -5.66
C VAL A 33 -4.91 9.72 -6.15
N VAL A 34 -4.28 10.63 -5.41
CA VAL A 34 -2.94 11.12 -5.72
C VAL A 34 -1.94 10.50 -4.74
N LEU A 35 -0.95 9.78 -5.27
CA LEU A 35 0.09 9.11 -4.47
C LEU A 35 1.28 10.03 -4.12
N SER A 36 1.18 11.30 -4.52
CA SER A 36 2.04 12.40 -4.08
C SER A 36 1.31 13.18 -2.99
N ASP A 37 1.93 13.33 -1.83
CA ASP A 37 1.36 14.12 -0.73
C ASP A 37 2.30 15.27 -0.37
N ASP A 38 1.87 16.49 -0.68
CA ASP A 38 2.62 17.70 -0.36
C ASP A 38 2.55 18.04 1.13
N GLU A 39 1.58 17.50 1.88
CA GLU A 39 1.45 17.65 3.33
C GLU A 39 2.29 16.63 4.12
N LEU A 40 3.07 15.78 3.42
CA LEU A 40 3.96 14.77 4.01
C LEU A 40 3.27 13.76 4.94
N ARG A 41 1.96 13.54 4.82
CA ARG A 41 1.27 12.49 5.59
C ARG A 41 1.66 11.10 5.10
N LEU A 42 2.07 11.01 3.83
CA LEU A 42 2.67 9.83 3.22
C LEU A 42 3.85 10.23 2.31
N ILE A 43 4.92 9.42 2.30
CA ILE A 43 6.06 9.64 1.39
C ILE A 43 6.45 8.33 0.69
N SER A 44 5.87 8.12 -0.49
CA SER A 44 6.14 6.95 -1.34
C SER A 44 7.33 7.19 -2.29
N PHE A 45 7.34 8.33 -2.98
CA PHE A 45 8.32 8.66 -4.04
C PHE A 45 9.25 9.83 -3.67
N SER A 46 9.48 10.09 -2.38
CA SER A 46 10.20 11.28 -1.89
C SER A 46 9.48 12.59 -2.28
N THR A 47 10.00 13.74 -1.86
CA THR A 47 9.45 15.07 -2.19
C THR A 47 10.55 16.11 -2.42
N GLY A 48 10.16 17.30 -2.88
CA GLY A 48 11.06 18.42 -3.15
C GLY A 48 12.11 18.09 -4.22
N ILE A 49 13.32 18.63 -4.06
CA ILE A 49 14.42 18.48 -5.04
C ILE A 49 14.95 17.04 -5.16
N ARG A 50 14.62 16.17 -4.20
CA ARG A 50 14.98 14.74 -4.21
C ARG A 50 13.78 13.85 -4.53
N ARG A 51 12.70 14.41 -5.10
CA ARG A 51 11.54 13.64 -5.57
C ARG A 51 11.99 12.66 -6.65
N CYS A 52 11.48 11.44 -6.59
CA CYS A 52 11.78 10.42 -7.60
C CYS A 52 11.28 10.90 -8.97
N PRO A 53 12.16 10.98 -10.00
CA PRO A 53 11.74 11.40 -11.34
C PRO A 53 10.81 10.37 -12.01
N GLY A 54 10.82 9.11 -11.53
CA GLY A 54 10.01 8.01 -12.05
C GLY A 54 8.63 7.85 -11.40
N ILE A 55 8.11 8.87 -10.71
CA ILE A 55 6.84 8.76 -9.96
C ILE A 55 5.67 8.31 -10.84
N THR A 56 5.46 8.95 -12.00
CA THR A 56 4.37 8.61 -12.91
C THR A 56 4.49 7.18 -13.45
N LEU A 57 5.71 6.77 -13.79
CA LEU A 57 5.99 5.41 -14.26
C LEU A 57 5.71 4.37 -13.17
N GLY A 58 6.22 4.60 -11.96
CA GLY A 58 6.03 3.70 -10.82
C GLY A 58 4.54 3.53 -10.48
N ILE A 59 3.80 4.63 -10.39
CA ILE A 59 2.35 4.60 -10.15
C ILE A 59 1.65 3.79 -11.25
N THR A 60 1.93 4.11 -12.52
CA THR A 60 1.27 3.46 -13.66
C THR A 60 1.53 1.95 -13.67
N MET A 61 2.79 1.54 -13.51
CA MET A 61 3.19 0.13 -13.50
C MET A 61 2.55 -0.62 -12.34
N THR A 62 2.60 -0.08 -11.11
CA THR A 62 2.03 -0.73 -9.93
C THR A 62 0.50 -0.84 -10.02
N THR A 63 -0.18 0.23 -10.45
CA THR A 63 -1.64 0.22 -10.61
C THR A 63 -2.07 -0.77 -11.70
N MET A 64 -1.41 -0.78 -12.85
CA MET A 64 -1.72 -1.73 -13.92
C MET A 64 -1.45 -3.18 -13.49
N LEU A 65 -0.31 -3.44 -12.84
CA LEU A 65 0.03 -4.77 -12.34
C LEU A 65 -1.03 -5.28 -11.37
N LEU A 66 -1.38 -4.48 -10.36
CA LEU A 66 -2.41 -4.84 -9.39
C LEU A 66 -3.78 -5.07 -10.06
N ALA A 67 -4.19 -4.19 -10.97
CA ALA A 67 -5.44 -4.33 -11.70
C ALA A 67 -5.49 -5.63 -12.50
N ARG A 68 -4.39 -6.00 -13.19
CA ARG A 68 -4.31 -7.25 -13.95
C ARG A 68 -4.36 -8.49 -13.07
N ILE A 69 -3.67 -8.47 -11.92
CA ILE A 69 -3.70 -9.55 -10.93
C ILE A 69 -5.13 -9.76 -10.41
N VAL A 70 -5.83 -8.68 -10.05
CA VAL A 70 -7.20 -8.75 -9.51
C VAL A 70 -8.22 -9.15 -10.58
N GLN A 71 -8.10 -8.64 -11.81
CA GLN A 71 -9.03 -8.94 -12.89
C GLN A 71 -8.83 -10.33 -13.50
N GLY A 72 -7.60 -10.84 -13.51
CA GLY A 72 -7.24 -12.04 -14.25
C GLY A 72 -7.59 -13.35 -13.53
N PHE A 73 -7.80 -13.32 -12.21
CA PHE A 73 -7.92 -14.54 -11.41
C PHE A 73 -8.90 -14.37 -10.24
N VAL A 74 -9.53 -15.48 -9.87
CA VAL A 74 -10.18 -15.62 -8.58
C VAL A 74 -9.13 -16.12 -7.59
N TRP A 75 -8.94 -15.36 -6.51
CA TRP A 75 -7.90 -15.66 -5.51
C TRP A 75 -8.49 -16.44 -4.33
N GLU A 76 -7.80 -17.50 -3.94
CA GLU A 76 -8.11 -18.27 -2.73
C GLU A 76 -6.89 -18.32 -1.80
N ALA A 77 -7.15 -18.44 -0.50
CA ALA A 77 -6.09 -18.67 0.47
C ALA A 77 -5.46 -20.06 0.27
N SER A 78 -4.13 -20.15 0.40
CA SER A 78 -3.45 -21.45 0.44
C SER A 78 -3.90 -22.27 1.66
N GLY A 79 -3.98 -23.59 1.51
CA GLY A 79 -4.73 -24.50 2.39
C GLY A 79 -4.50 -24.40 3.90
N ASN A 80 -5.48 -24.93 4.66
CA ASN A 80 -5.59 -25.05 6.14
C ASN A 80 -5.48 -23.77 6.98
N GLU A 81 -5.11 -22.63 6.42
CA GLU A 81 -5.07 -21.37 7.17
C GLU A 81 -6.48 -20.78 7.32
N ARG A 82 -6.97 -20.76 8.55
CA ARG A 82 -8.28 -20.18 8.90
C ARG A 82 -8.32 -18.64 8.76
N SER A 83 -7.15 -18.00 8.73
CA SER A 83 -7.01 -16.54 8.68
C SER A 83 -5.63 -16.13 8.14
N ILE A 84 -5.59 -15.08 7.31
CA ILE A 84 -4.35 -14.49 6.79
C ILE A 84 -3.70 -13.65 7.91
N GLN A 85 -2.43 -13.95 8.22
CA GLN A 85 -1.64 -13.17 9.20
C GLN A 85 -0.76 -12.14 8.48
N LEU A 86 -0.94 -10.86 8.79
CA LEU A 86 -0.17 -9.75 8.24
C LEU A 86 0.90 -9.26 9.23
N ALA A 87 1.58 -10.19 9.90
CA ALA A 87 2.61 -9.86 10.88
C ALA A 87 3.87 -9.32 10.19
N GLU A 88 4.45 -8.28 10.76
CA GLU A 88 5.64 -7.61 10.22
C GLU A 88 6.93 -8.28 10.72
N ASN A 89 7.94 -8.34 9.85
CA ASN A 89 9.29 -8.62 10.29
C ASN A 89 9.89 -7.37 10.94
N HIS A 90 10.63 -7.53 12.03
CA HIS A 90 11.24 -6.40 12.74
C HIS A 90 12.58 -5.97 12.13
N ASN A 91 13.15 -6.80 11.26
CA ASN A 91 14.49 -6.61 10.72
C ASN A 91 14.51 -6.03 9.30
N ASP A 92 13.40 -6.13 8.56
CA ASP A 92 13.29 -5.67 7.17
C ASP A 92 11.86 -5.22 6.84
N LEU A 93 11.60 -4.90 5.58
CA LEU A 93 10.29 -4.45 5.10
C LEU A 93 9.38 -5.60 4.66
N CYS A 94 9.77 -6.85 4.90
CA CYS A 94 9.00 -8.02 4.52
C CYS A 94 7.99 -8.39 5.62
N MET A 95 6.96 -9.15 5.23
CA MET A 95 6.10 -9.81 6.21
C MET A 95 6.90 -10.91 6.93
N ALA A 96 6.63 -11.11 8.21
CA ALA A 96 7.20 -12.21 9.01
C ALA A 96 6.87 -13.58 8.40
N LYS A 97 5.69 -13.68 7.79
CA LYS A 97 5.27 -14.85 7.01
C LYS A 97 4.88 -14.39 5.61
N PRO A 98 5.45 -14.97 4.54
CA PRO A 98 5.06 -14.65 3.17
C PRO A 98 3.56 -14.91 2.93
N LEU A 99 2.90 -14.00 2.21
CA LEU A 99 1.52 -14.18 1.78
C LEU A 99 1.49 -15.15 0.59
N VAL A 100 0.71 -16.23 0.71
CA VAL A 100 0.53 -17.23 -0.35
C VAL A 100 -0.94 -17.29 -0.74
N ALA A 101 -1.21 -17.05 -2.01
CA ALA A 101 -2.55 -17.12 -2.59
C ALA A 101 -2.53 -18.04 -3.83
N ILE A 102 -3.62 -18.77 -4.01
CA ILE A 102 -3.84 -19.65 -5.16
C ILE A 102 -4.67 -18.89 -6.18
N ALA A 103 -4.12 -18.74 -7.39
CA ALA A 103 -4.84 -18.18 -8.52
C ALA A 103 -5.67 -19.27 -9.19
N LYS A 104 -6.99 -19.06 -9.29
CA LYS A 104 -7.89 -19.86 -10.12
C LYS A 104 -8.28 -19.07 -11.37
N SER A 105 -8.16 -19.72 -12.52
CA SER A 105 -8.67 -19.24 -13.81
C SER A 105 -10.14 -19.57 -13.99
#